data_AF-A0A918D1F7-F1
#
_entry.id   AF-A0A918D1F7-F1
#
_cell.length_a   1.000
_cell.length_b   1.000
_cell.length_c   1.000
_cell.angle_alpha   90.00
_cell.angle_beta   90.00
_cell.angle_gamma   90.00
#
_symmetry.space_group_name_H-M   'P 1'
#
loop_
_entity.id
_entity.type
_entity.pdbx_description
1 polymer ?
#
loop_
_entity_poly.entity_id
_entity_poly.type
_entity_poly.pdbx_seq_one_letter_code
_entity_poly.pdbx_strand_id
1 'polypeptide(L)'
;MLRAINLLRTPEYRHLYSGLLCTVDVANDPVAVHDALTSLHPPRIDYLLPHSTWDSPPPGPVDSPTAYADWLLKIFDRWDQQGRTVAVRTFESVLSTLRGGPSLTEAMGLAPSDLAVVETDGTFEQADSLKTAYDGAPATGYDVFQHRFAEFARHPGVRARQLGLAGVSATCRRCPVIESCGGGLYAHRYSSGRGFDNPSVFCSDLRAFVDGVAERITDHALSPAVGDREELSFAQGELNRRLLSRLAYRYAGEPDWDEMWRAFVYLDGAAGATRHVDEILAHPYFHTTLKQCLHDRVTTPGPLAAAVAVAALRAQVDVKLSWDHLSPDLHLPTLGTLTLPEPGRVEVAVTAGRLHVRTEDGTEYTAEDGAGRWRPLHRTTLADGTPLLLDDADPLRDCYPARVTPPLGPGELAEFAERLCTAHELMDEYEPGWRADVNALLATAITPLVAGAGVRLGAHGLGALGVAVDFEPEEFVRELPRTGRLARLAALRETADLNVPGSGAGRLLDEASRELGDATYWKGHEDARAAALGRAGRALEQLAARPGGELTQTGAVLAEELRTEWASHHA
;
A
#
# COMPACT_ATOMS: atom_id res chain seq x y z
N MET A 1 8.44 -39.73 -4.74
CA MET A 1 8.05 -38.42 -4.16
C MET A 1 7.62 -38.52 -2.70
N LEU A 2 6.51 -39.19 -2.35
CA LEU A 2 5.98 -39.22 -0.96
C LEU A 2 6.99 -39.69 0.10
N ARG A 3 7.83 -40.69 -0.20
CA ARG A 3 8.89 -41.14 0.72
C ARG A 3 9.89 -40.03 1.08
N ALA A 4 10.29 -39.20 0.11
CA ALA A 4 11.20 -38.09 0.33
C ALA A 4 10.53 -36.97 1.14
N ILE A 5 9.26 -36.67 0.85
CA ILE A 5 8.47 -35.68 1.61
C ILE A 5 8.29 -36.14 3.06
N ASN A 6 7.97 -37.41 3.30
CA ASN A 6 7.85 -37.94 4.66
C ASN A 6 9.16 -37.83 5.44
N LEU A 7 10.32 -38.01 4.78
CA LEU A 7 11.62 -37.79 5.40
C LEU A 7 11.83 -36.30 5.73
N LEU A 8 11.57 -35.41 4.78
CA LEU A 8 11.66 -33.95 4.97
C LEU A 8 10.71 -33.44 6.06
N ARG A 9 9.60 -34.12 6.34
CA ARG A 9 8.65 -33.74 7.41
C ARG A 9 9.08 -34.17 8.81
N THR A 10 10.13 -34.99 8.95
CA THR A 10 10.68 -35.35 10.26
C THR A 10 11.31 -34.12 10.93
N PRO A 11 11.33 -34.02 12.27
CA PRO A 11 11.88 -32.85 12.97
C PRO A 11 13.32 -32.49 12.56
N GLU A 12 14.15 -33.49 12.29
CA GLU A 12 15.55 -33.31 11.87
C GLU A 12 15.67 -32.57 10.54
N TYR A 13 14.84 -32.89 9.55
CA TYR A 13 14.93 -32.35 8.19
C TYR A 13 13.87 -31.31 7.85
N ARG A 14 12.97 -30.96 8.80
CA ARG A 14 11.86 -30.03 8.55
C ARG A 14 12.32 -28.67 8.04
N HIS A 15 13.47 -28.19 8.53
CA HIS A 15 14.07 -26.94 8.08
C HIS A 15 14.52 -26.95 6.61
N LEU A 16 14.65 -28.12 5.98
CA LEU A 16 14.99 -28.29 4.56
C LEU A 16 13.76 -28.41 3.66
N TYR A 17 12.55 -28.58 4.23
CA TYR A 17 11.34 -28.68 3.44
C TYR A 17 10.91 -27.29 2.96
N SER A 18 11.39 -26.85 1.80
CA SER A 18 11.17 -25.48 1.32
C SER A 18 9.91 -25.26 0.48
N GLY A 19 9.24 -26.35 0.03
CA GLY A 19 8.01 -26.25 -0.75
C GLY A 19 7.83 -27.38 -1.76
N LEU A 20 6.82 -27.24 -2.61
CA LEU A 20 6.49 -28.16 -3.70
C LEU A 20 6.39 -27.40 -5.03
N LEU A 21 7.01 -27.96 -6.07
CA LEU A 21 6.82 -27.54 -7.46
C LEU A 21 5.82 -28.48 -8.12
N CYS A 22 4.79 -27.94 -8.76
CA CYS A 22 3.79 -28.70 -9.49
C CYS A 22 3.64 -28.12 -10.89
N THR A 23 3.99 -28.88 -11.93
CA THR A 23 3.62 -28.51 -13.29
C THR A 23 2.11 -28.58 -13.42
N VAL A 24 1.50 -27.57 -14.04
CA VAL A 24 0.05 -27.53 -14.29
C VAL A 24 -0.30 -28.62 -15.29
N ASP A 25 -1.25 -29.47 -14.91
CA ASP A 25 -1.76 -30.57 -15.73
C ASP A 25 -3.28 -30.47 -15.86
N VAL A 26 -3.71 -29.95 -17.00
CA VAL A 26 -5.13 -29.72 -17.31
C VAL A 26 -5.93 -31.01 -17.50
N ALA A 27 -5.28 -32.18 -17.56
CA ALA A 27 -5.97 -33.47 -17.61
C ALA A 27 -6.46 -33.95 -16.23
N ASN A 28 -5.91 -33.38 -15.14
CA ASN A 28 -6.25 -33.73 -13.76
C ASN A 28 -7.17 -32.70 -13.12
N ASP A 29 -8.03 -33.14 -12.19
CA ASP A 29 -8.90 -32.23 -11.44
C ASP A 29 -8.08 -31.27 -10.56
N PRO A 30 -8.18 -29.94 -10.77
CA PRO A 30 -7.36 -28.96 -10.06
C PRO A 30 -7.53 -29.00 -8.54
N VAL A 31 -8.77 -29.19 -8.07
CA VAL A 31 -9.09 -29.18 -6.63
C VAL A 31 -8.51 -30.41 -5.96
N ALA A 32 -8.66 -31.59 -6.55
CA ALA A 32 -8.04 -32.81 -6.04
C ALA A 32 -6.51 -32.72 -5.99
N VAL A 33 -5.87 -32.12 -7.00
CA VAL A 33 -4.42 -31.87 -7.01
C VAL A 33 -4.04 -30.93 -5.87
N HIS A 34 -4.74 -29.79 -5.74
CA HIS A 34 -4.46 -28.82 -4.68
C HIS A 34 -4.59 -29.43 -3.28
N ASP A 35 -5.72 -30.08 -3.00
CA ASP A 35 -5.98 -30.69 -1.69
C ASP A 35 -4.96 -31.81 -1.37
N ALA A 36 -4.52 -32.57 -2.38
CA ALA A 36 -3.46 -33.55 -2.20
C ALA A 36 -2.12 -32.89 -1.84
N LEU A 37 -1.75 -31.79 -2.51
CA LEU A 37 -0.51 -31.05 -2.21
C LEU A 37 -0.55 -30.40 -0.83
N THR A 38 -1.65 -29.76 -0.45
CA THR A 38 -1.79 -29.10 0.86
C THR A 38 -1.81 -30.09 2.03
N SER A 39 -2.32 -31.32 1.82
CA SER A 39 -2.26 -32.40 2.84
C SER A 39 -0.82 -32.77 3.25
N LEU A 40 0.17 -32.43 2.44
CA LEU A 40 1.59 -32.65 2.72
C LEU A 40 2.19 -31.57 3.62
N HIS A 41 1.39 -30.55 3.97
CA HIS A 41 1.77 -29.39 4.78
C HIS A 41 3.03 -28.67 4.25
N PRO A 42 3.11 -28.36 2.94
CA PRO A 42 4.22 -27.60 2.40
C PRO A 42 4.24 -26.17 2.99
N PRO A 43 5.42 -25.58 3.20
CA PRO A 43 5.50 -24.15 3.49
C PRO A 43 5.09 -23.28 2.29
N ARG A 44 5.21 -23.82 1.07
CA ARG A 44 4.94 -23.11 -0.18
C ARG A 44 4.62 -24.08 -1.33
N ILE A 45 3.77 -23.64 -2.26
CA ILE A 45 3.51 -24.32 -3.53
C ILE A 45 3.83 -23.35 -4.69
N ASP A 46 4.38 -23.89 -5.77
CA ASP A 46 4.59 -23.17 -7.03
C ASP A 46 3.98 -23.96 -8.19
N TYR A 47 2.97 -23.38 -8.83
CA TYR A 47 2.33 -23.96 -10.02
C TYR A 47 3.03 -23.42 -11.27
N LEU A 48 3.66 -24.32 -12.01
CA LEU A 48 4.48 -24.01 -13.17
C LEU A 48 3.74 -24.39 -14.45
N LEU A 49 3.61 -23.45 -15.40
CA LEU A 49 3.15 -23.79 -16.74
C LEU A 49 4.15 -24.75 -17.41
N PRO A 50 3.69 -25.76 -18.17
CA PRO A 50 4.59 -26.67 -18.86
C PRO A 50 5.44 -25.93 -19.88
N HIS A 51 6.69 -26.35 -20.05
CA HIS A 51 7.58 -25.79 -21.05
C HIS A 51 7.03 -26.04 -22.46
N SER A 52 6.65 -24.96 -23.13
CA SER A 52 6.05 -24.96 -24.47
C SER A 52 6.51 -23.73 -25.25
N THR A 53 6.50 -23.80 -26.56
CA THR A 53 6.85 -22.71 -27.48
C THR A 53 5.80 -22.60 -28.58
N TRP A 54 5.89 -21.61 -29.46
CA TRP A 54 5.01 -21.55 -30.63
C TRP A 54 5.27 -22.69 -31.63
N ASP A 55 6.50 -23.21 -31.66
CA ASP A 55 6.86 -24.36 -32.50
C ASP A 55 6.42 -25.69 -31.87
N SER A 56 6.26 -25.74 -30.55
CA SER A 56 5.80 -26.89 -29.78
C SER A 56 4.75 -26.42 -28.75
N PRO A 57 3.48 -26.25 -29.20
CA PRO A 57 2.43 -25.63 -28.39
C PRO A 57 2.06 -26.48 -27.18
N PRO A 58 1.46 -25.86 -26.14
CA PRO A 58 1.17 -26.54 -24.90
C PRO A 58 0.17 -27.69 -25.07
N PRO A 59 0.31 -28.77 -24.28
CA PRO A 59 -0.65 -29.87 -24.28
C PRO A 59 -2.00 -29.38 -23.74
N GLY A 60 -3.12 -29.68 -24.41
CA GLY A 60 -4.43 -29.27 -23.94
C GLY A 60 -5.50 -29.32 -25.02
N PRO A 61 -6.78 -29.08 -24.67
CA PRO A 61 -7.86 -29.04 -25.64
C PRO A 61 -7.63 -27.88 -26.62
N VAL A 62 -7.57 -28.17 -27.92
CA VAL A 62 -7.37 -27.17 -28.98
C VAL A 62 -8.45 -26.08 -28.93
N ASP A 63 -9.65 -26.43 -28.48
CA ASP A 63 -10.82 -25.54 -28.43
C ASP A 63 -10.95 -24.75 -27.11
N SER A 64 -9.99 -24.87 -26.19
CA SER A 64 -9.98 -24.13 -24.91
C SER A 64 -8.72 -23.27 -24.79
N PRO A 65 -8.76 -22.01 -25.28
CA PRO A 65 -7.59 -21.12 -25.29
C PRO A 65 -7.19 -20.63 -23.89
N THR A 66 -7.93 -21.01 -22.85
CA THR A 66 -7.74 -20.58 -21.45
C THR A 66 -7.73 -21.77 -20.48
N ALA A 67 -7.48 -22.99 -20.97
CA ALA A 67 -7.55 -24.21 -20.16
C ALA A 67 -6.65 -24.17 -18.91
N TYR A 68 -5.46 -23.57 -19.02
CA TYR A 68 -4.53 -23.44 -17.90
C TYR A 68 -4.98 -22.37 -16.92
N ALA A 69 -5.54 -21.27 -17.41
CA ALA A 69 -6.15 -20.25 -16.56
C ALA A 69 -7.33 -20.81 -15.77
N ASP A 70 -8.25 -21.50 -16.44
CA ASP A 70 -9.43 -22.09 -15.82
C ASP A 70 -9.05 -23.10 -14.74
N TRP A 71 -7.98 -23.86 -14.96
CA TRP A 71 -7.40 -24.78 -13.98
C TRP A 71 -6.83 -24.04 -12.76
N LEU A 72 -6.00 -23.02 -12.98
CA LEU A 72 -5.38 -22.22 -11.92
C LEU A 72 -6.41 -21.42 -11.12
N LEU A 73 -7.45 -20.88 -11.76
CA LEU A 73 -8.50 -20.11 -11.11
C LEU A 73 -9.35 -20.98 -10.18
N LYS A 74 -9.64 -22.23 -10.54
CA LYS A 74 -10.30 -23.19 -9.63
C LYS A 74 -9.46 -23.47 -8.38
N ILE A 75 -8.14 -23.55 -8.53
CA ILE A 75 -7.23 -23.67 -7.38
C ILE A 75 -7.21 -22.39 -6.56
N PHE A 76 -7.20 -21.23 -7.21
CA PHE A 76 -7.26 -19.94 -6.52
C PHE A 76 -8.52 -19.84 -5.66
N ASP A 77 -9.69 -20.19 -6.20
CA ASP A 77 -10.97 -20.21 -5.48
C ASP A 77 -10.91 -21.15 -4.26
N ARG A 78 -10.39 -22.36 -4.44
CA ARG A 78 -10.23 -23.34 -3.35
C ARG A 78 -9.27 -22.85 -2.26
N TRP A 79 -8.14 -22.29 -2.67
CA TRP A 79 -7.10 -21.75 -1.79
C TRP A 79 -7.61 -20.56 -0.97
N ASP A 80 -8.38 -19.67 -1.60
CA ASP A 80 -9.00 -18.52 -0.93
C ASP A 80 -10.06 -18.95 0.09
N GLN A 81 -10.95 -19.88 -0.29
CA GLN A 81 -11.96 -20.47 0.61
C GLN A 81 -11.36 -21.17 1.83
N GLN A 82 -10.14 -21.72 1.70
CA GLN A 82 -9.41 -22.34 2.81
C GLN A 82 -8.72 -21.32 3.72
N GLY A 83 -8.81 -20.01 3.43
CA GLY A 83 -8.16 -18.96 4.20
C GLY A 83 -6.68 -18.75 3.84
N ARG A 84 -6.26 -19.18 2.64
CA ARG A 84 -4.90 -18.97 2.10
C ARG A 84 -3.79 -19.52 3.02
N THR A 85 -4.00 -20.69 3.61
CA THR A 85 -3.12 -21.27 4.65
C THR A 85 -1.73 -21.67 4.18
N VAL A 86 -1.49 -21.70 2.86
CA VAL A 86 -0.17 -21.98 2.26
C VAL A 86 0.18 -20.88 1.27
N ALA A 87 1.44 -20.45 1.22
CA ALA A 87 1.91 -19.52 0.20
C ALA A 87 1.91 -20.17 -1.20
N VAL A 88 1.26 -19.53 -2.18
CA VAL A 88 1.28 -19.98 -3.58
C VAL A 88 1.98 -18.91 -4.44
N ARG A 89 3.22 -19.19 -4.89
CA ARG A 89 4.10 -18.17 -5.50
C ARG A 89 3.44 -17.43 -6.66
N THR A 90 2.85 -18.16 -7.61
CA THR A 90 2.19 -17.58 -8.77
C THR A 90 1.04 -16.66 -8.37
N PHE A 91 0.25 -17.05 -7.36
CA PHE A 91 -0.90 -16.26 -6.91
C PHE A 91 -0.45 -15.00 -6.17
N GLU A 92 0.52 -15.13 -5.26
CA GLU A 92 1.12 -13.99 -4.56
C GLU A 92 1.72 -12.98 -5.55
N SER A 93 2.33 -13.46 -6.65
CA SER A 93 2.87 -12.60 -7.69
C SER A 93 1.79 -11.82 -8.44
N VAL A 94 0.65 -12.43 -8.78
CA VAL A 94 -0.49 -11.69 -9.38
C VAL A 94 -1.07 -10.71 -8.37
N LEU A 95 -1.34 -11.15 -7.14
CA LEU A 95 -1.90 -10.31 -6.08
C LEU A 95 -1.03 -9.09 -5.78
N SER A 96 0.29 -9.27 -5.78
CA SER A 96 1.27 -8.20 -5.59
C SER A 96 1.24 -7.21 -6.76
N THR A 97 1.40 -7.70 -7.99
CA THR A 97 1.47 -6.84 -9.20
C THR A 97 0.16 -6.11 -9.50
N LEU A 98 -1.00 -6.72 -9.26
CA LEU A 98 -2.31 -6.05 -9.37
C LEU A 98 -2.44 -4.85 -8.41
N ARG A 99 -1.70 -4.86 -7.29
CA ARG A 99 -1.64 -3.76 -6.31
C ARG A 99 -0.41 -2.87 -6.46
N GLY A 100 0.29 -2.95 -7.59
CA GLY A 100 1.49 -2.15 -7.88
C GLY A 100 2.76 -2.63 -7.17
N GLY A 101 2.72 -3.78 -6.51
CA GLY A 101 3.89 -4.43 -5.91
C GLY A 101 4.75 -5.18 -6.93
N PRO A 102 5.91 -5.71 -6.51
CA PRO A 102 6.82 -6.43 -7.42
C PRO A 102 6.28 -7.81 -7.81
N SER A 103 6.79 -8.35 -8.91
CA SER A 103 6.65 -9.79 -9.21
C SER A 103 7.53 -10.63 -8.29
N LEU A 104 7.07 -11.83 -7.97
CA LEU A 104 7.76 -12.79 -7.09
C LEU A 104 8.31 -14.01 -7.86
N THR A 105 8.27 -13.96 -9.20
CA THR A 105 8.73 -15.03 -10.10
C THR A 105 9.17 -14.46 -11.47
N GLU A 106 10.18 -15.07 -12.11
CA GLU A 106 10.59 -14.71 -13.49
C GLU A 106 9.48 -15.00 -14.52
N ALA A 107 8.55 -15.91 -14.20
CA ALA A 107 7.49 -16.28 -15.12
C ALA A 107 6.43 -15.19 -15.32
N MET A 108 6.40 -14.16 -14.46
CA MET A 108 5.42 -13.08 -14.46
C MET A 108 6.04 -11.72 -14.13
N GLY A 109 5.34 -10.65 -14.49
CA GLY A 109 5.75 -9.26 -14.31
C GLY A 109 6.96 -8.82 -15.13
N LEU A 110 7.25 -7.52 -15.09
CA LEU A 110 8.30 -6.89 -15.90
C LEU A 110 9.64 -6.72 -15.16
N ALA A 111 9.76 -7.28 -13.95
CA ALA A 111 10.98 -7.18 -13.16
C ALA A 111 12.16 -7.79 -13.94
N PRO A 112 13.34 -7.14 -13.96
CA PRO A 112 14.51 -7.68 -14.62
C PRO A 112 14.89 -9.07 -14.10
N SER A 113 15.23 -9.98 -15.01
CA SER A 113 15.80 -11.28 -14.62
C SER A 113 17.27 -11.12 -14.24
N ASP A 114 17.62 -11.52 -13.02
CA ASP A 114 18.98 -11.47 -12.47
C ASP A 114 19.49 -12.88 -12.06
N LEU A 115 19.42 -13.83 -13.01
CA LEU A 115 19.84 -15.23 -12.84
C LEU A 115 21.05 -15.57 -13.70
N ALA A 116 21.99 -16.32 -13.13
CA ALA A 116 23.07 -17.01 -13.85
C ALA A 116 22.97 -18.52 -13.59
N VAL A 117 22.97 -19.34 -14.63
CA VAL A 117 23.06 -20.80 -14.52
C VAL A 117 24.53 -21.20 -14.64
N VAL A 118 24.99 -22.06 -13.72
CA VAL A 118 26.34 -22.64 -13.75
C VAL A 118 26.19 -24.14 -13.92
N GLU A 119 26.58 -24.64 -15.08
CA GLU A 119 26.55 -26.08 -15.37
C GLU A 119 27.66 -26.83 -14.63
N THR A 120 27.55 -28.16 -14.58
CA THR A 120 28.50 -29.00 -13.83
C THR A 120 29.95 -28.93 -14.31
N ASP A 121 30.18 -28.48 -15.54
CA ASP A 121 31.51 -28.25 -16.12
C ASP A 121 32.04 -26.81 -15.90
N GLY A 122 31.27 -25.96 -15.21
CA GLY A 122 31.61 -24.58 -14.92
C GLY A 122 31.19 -23.59 -16.00
N THR A 123 30.53 -24.03 -17.08
CA THR A 123 30.01 -23.11 -18.11
C THR A 123 28.88 -22.25 -17.55
N PHE A 124 28.86 -20.99 -17.97
CA PHE A 124 27.75 -20.09 -17.71
C PHE A 124 26.70 -20.22 -18.81
N GLU A 125 25.47 -20.46 -18.38
CA GLU A 125 24.29 -20.47 -19.22
C GLU A 125 23.34 -19.32 -18.84
N GLN A 126 22.52 -18.91 -19.80
CA GLN A 126 21.30 -18.15 -19.53
C GLN A 126 20.29 -19.03 -18.75
N ALA A 127 19.05 -18.58 -18.57
CA ALA A 127 18.05 -19.41 -17.88
C ALA A 127 17.90 -20.79 -18.53
N ASP A 128 17.86 -21.82 -17.68
CA ASP A 128 17.72 -23.24 -18.05
C ASP A 128 16.49 -23.49 -18.93
N SER A 129 15.39 -22.77 -18.67
CA SER A 129 14.16 -22.83 -19.47
C SER A 129 14.36 -22.57 -20.97
N LEU A 130 15.41 -21.86 -21.37
CA LEU A 130 15.74 -21.63 -22.78
C LEU A 130 16.06 -22.90 -23.56
N LYS A 131 16.42 -24.01 -22.88
CA LYS A 131 16.62 -25.32 -23.53
C LYS A 131 15.36 -25.81 -24.26
N THR A 132 14.19 -25.25 -23.96
CA THR A 132 12.92 -25.51 -24.66
C THR A 132 12.86 -24.85 -26.04
N ALA A 133 13.62 -23.77 -26.29
CA ALA A 133 13.56 -23.01 -27.52
C ALA A 133 14.19 -23.76 -28.69
N TYR A 134 15.46 -24.12 -28.56
CA TYR A 134 16.25 -24.88 -29.54
C TYR A 134 17.55 -25.38 -28.90
N ASP A 135 18.23 -26.32 -29.56
CA ASP A 135 19.50 -26.87 -29.07
C ASP A 135 20.57 -25.77 -28.91
N GLY A 136 21.22 -25.72 -27.75
CA GLY A 136 22.23 -24.70 -27.44
C GLY A 136 21.70 -23.30 -27.13
N ALA A 137 20.39 -23.06 -27.09
CA ALA A 137 19.79 -21.75 -26.81
C ALA A 137 20.32 -21.00 -25.55
N PRO A 138 20.60 -21.66 -24.40
CA PRO A 138 21.08 -20.94 -23.22
C PRO A 138 22.58 -20.62 -23.26
N ALA A 139 23.35 -21.16 -24.21
CA ALA A 139 24.80 -21.04 -24.22
C ALA A 139 25.26 -19.57 -24.28
N THR A 140 26.26 -19.22 -23.46
CA THR A 140 26.87 -17.87 -23.47
C THR A 140 28.31 -17.84 -23.97
N GLY A 141 28.96 -19.01 -24.03
CA GLY A 141 30.40 -19.10 -24.31
C GLY A 141 31.30 -18.64 -23.17
N TYR A 142 30.73 -18.35 -21.99
CA TYR A 142 31.48 -17.98 -20.79
C TYR A 142 31.56 -19.15 -19.79
N ASP A 143 32.51 -19.07 -18.88
CA ASP A 143 32.73 -20.06 -17.81
C ASP A 143 33.32 -19.40 -16.57
N VAL A 144 33.16 -20.06 -15.42
CA VAL A 144 33.61 -19.60 -14.10
C VAL A 144 35.14 -19.44 -13.99
N PHE A 145 35.92 -20.11 -14.85
CA PHE A 145 37.37 -20.13 -14.79
C PHE A 145 37.99 -18.94 -15.53
N GLN A 146 37.34 -18.45 -16.58
CA GLN A 146 37.84 -17.39 -17.46
C GLN A 146 37.05 -16.08 -17.36
N HIS A 147 35.81 -16.12 -16.87
CA HIS A 147 34.89 -14.98 -16.91
C HIS A 147 34.31 -14.66 -15.53
N ARG A 148 34.09 -13.37 -15.27
CA ARG A 148 33.42 -12.88 -14.04
C ARG A 148 31.92 -12.78 -14.27
N PHE A 149 31.14 -12.87 -13.19
CA PHE A 149 29.69 -12.61 -13.24
C PHE A 149 29.33 -11.23 -13.79
N ALA A 150 30.18 -10.21 -13.59
CA ALA A 150 29.97 -8.89 -14.17
C ALA A 150 30.05 -8.91 -15.71
N GLU A 151 30.85 -9.79 -16.29
CA GLU A 151 30.96 -9.99 -17.75
C GLU A 151 29.75 -10.77 -18.26
N PHE A 152 29.34 -11.83 -17.55
CA PHE A 152 28.09 -12.54 -17.81
C PHE A 152 26.87 -11.60 -17.80
N ALA A 153 26.76 -10.73 -16.81
CA ALA A 153 25.66 -9.77 -16.70
C ALA A 153 25.61 -8.76 -17.86
N ARG A 154 26.66 -8.65 -18.69
CA ARG A 154 26.68 -7.82 -19.90
C ARG A 154 26.41 -8.63 -21.18
N HIS A 155 26.27 -9.95 -21.08
CA HIS A 155 25.96 -10.81 -22.22
C HIS A 155 24.64 -10.36 -22.89
N PRO A 156 24.57 -10.24 -24.23
CA PRO A 156 23.37 -9.76 -24.93
C PRO A 156 22.10 -10.55 -24.59
N GLY A 157 22.20 -11.89 -24.47
CA GLY A 157 21.06 -12.74 -24.10
C GLY A 157 20.57 -12.53 -22.66
N VAL A 158 21.47 -12.16 -21.74
CA VAL A 158 21.09 -11.78 -20.36
C VAL A 158 20.41 -10.42 -20.38
N ARG A 159 20.99 -9.43 -21.09
CA ARG A 159 20.43 -8.08 -21.20
C ARG A 159 19.06 -8.05 -21.86
N ALA A 160 18.79 -8.93 -22.83
CA ALA A 160 17.49 -9.03 -23.49
C ALA A 160 16.34 -9.25 -22.50
N ARG A 161 16.59 -9.93 -21.37
CA ARG A 161 15.59 -10.21 -20.31
C ARG A 161 15.55 -9.14 -19.21
N GLN A 162 16.32 -8.07 -19.34
CA GLN A 162 16.36 -6.95 -18.40
C GLN A 162 15.75 -5.66 -18.99
N LEU A 163 15.21 -5.73 -20.22
CA LEU A 163 14.67 -4.58 -20.94
C LEU A 163 13.25 -4.17 -20.49
N GLY A 164 12.63 -4.93 -19.58
CA GLY A 164 11.27 -4.68 -19.11
C GLY A 164 10.27 -4.54 -20.28
N LEU A 165 9.45 -3.49 -20.26
CA LEU A 165 8.44 -3.22 -21.30
C LEU A 165 9.05 -3.03 -22.71
N ALA A 166 10.30 -2.58 -22.82
CA ALA A 166 10.94 -2.42 -24.13
C ALA A 166 11.34 -3.78 -24.75
N GLY A 167 11.47 -4.84 -23.93
CA GLY A 167 11.87 -6.18 -24.34
C GLY A 167 10.73 -7.11 -24.73
N VAL A 168 9.48 -6.63 -24.77
CA VAL A 168 8.29 -7.43 -25.12
C VAL A 168 7.70 -7.05 -26.48
N SER A 169 6.95 -7.96 -27.08
CA SER A 169 6.36 -7.76 -28.41
C SER A 169 5.44 -6.53 -28.49
N ALA A 170 5.20 -6.02 -29.70
CA ALA A 170 4.26 -4.92 -29.93
C ALA A 170 2.82 -5.22 -29.47
N THR A 171 2.43 -6.50 -29.41
CA THR A 171 1.15 -6.93 -28.84
C THR A 171 1.17 -6.76 -27.32
N CYS A 172 2.21 -7.24 -26.64
CA CYS A 172 2.37 -7.13 -25.19
C CYS A 172 2.46 -5.68 -24.72
N ARG A 173 3.17 -4.80 -25.46
CA ARG A 173 3.28 -3.36 -25.12
C ARG A 173 1.95 -2.60 -25.13
N ARG A 174 0.91 -3.15 -25.78
CA ARG A 174 -0.44 -2.57 -25.83
C ARG A 174 -1.42 -3.31 -24.91
N CYS A 175 -0.97 -4.34 -24.20
CA CYS A 175 -1.81 -5.19 -23.38
C CYS A 175 -2.04 -4.57 -21.99
N PRO A 176 -3.28 -4.47 -21.49
CA PRO A 176 -3.56 -3.83 -20.20
C PRO A 176 -2.98 -4.60 -19.00
N VAL A 177 -2.82 -5.93 -19.11
CA VAL A 177 -2.31 -6.78 -18.02
C VAL A 177 -0.78 -6.96 -18.04
N ILE A 178 -0.05 -6.22 -18.88
CA ILE A 178 1.38 -6.44 -19.11
C ILE A 178 2.23 -6.26 -17.84
N GLU A 179 1.85 -5.33 -16.97
CA GLU A 179 2.54 -5.09 -15.69
C GLU A 179 2.51 -6.34 -14.79
N SER A 180 1.43 -7.13 -14.86
CA SER A 180 1.26 -8.35 -14.08
C SER A 180 1.80 -9.59 -14.79
N CYS A 181 1.50 -9.78 -16.08
CA CYS A 181 1.92 -11.00 -16.79
C CYS A 181 3.35 -10.95 -17.30
N GLY A 182 3.93 -9.76 -17.52
CA GLY A 182 5.29 -9.59 -18.02
C GLY A 182 5.55 -10.05 -19.44
N GLY A 183 4.53 -10.56 -20.14
CA GLY A 183 4.65 -11.32 -21.39
C GLY A 183 4.96 -12.81 -21.18
N GLY A 184 4.84 -13.32 -19.96
CA GLY A 184 5.14 -14.71 -19.58
C GLY A 184 6.63 -15.04 -19.58
N LEU A 185 6.98 -16.27 -19.19
CA LEU A 185 8.35 -16.77 -19.22
C LEU A 185 8.99 -16.59 -20.59
N TYR A 186 10.22 -16.07 -20.64
CA TYR A 186 10.89 -15.68 -21.88
C TYR A 186 10.98 -16.83 -22.91
N ALA A 187 11.30 -18.04 -22.46
CA ALA A 187 11.37 -19.23 -23.31
C ALA A 187 10.04 -19.54 -24.02
N HIS A 188 8.89 -19.22 -23.39
CA HIS A 188 7.56 -19.50 -23.94
C HIS A 188 7.17 -18.59 -25.12
N ARG A 189 8.02 -17.61 -25.45
CA ARG A 189 7.84 -16.69 -26.58
C ARG A 189 8.54 -17.17 -27.84
N TYR A 190 9.33 -18.23 -27.77
CA TYR A 190 10.12 -18.66 -28.91
C TYR A 190 9.25 -19.17 -30.07
N SER A 191 9.62 -18.78 -31.29
CA SER A 191 9.23 -19.43 -32.54
C SER A 191 10.40 -19.41 -33.52
N SER A 192 10.50 -20.41 -34.39
CA SER A 192 11.49 -20.46 -35.46
C SER A 192 11.39 -19.27 -36.43
N GLY A 193 10.19 -18.72 -36.62
CA GLY A 193 9.95 -17.61 -37.54
C GLY A 193 10.29 -16.21 -36.99
N ARG A 194 10.14 -15.98 -35.67
CA ARG A 194 10.27 -14.65 -35.06
C ARG A 194 11.20 -14.60 -33.84
N GLY A 195 11.85 -15.70 -33.49
CA GLY A 195 12.65 -15.80 -32.27
C GLY A 195 11.79 -15.53 -31.04
N PHE A 196 12.26 -14.68 -30.13
CA PHE A 196 11.57 -14.35 -28.88
C PHE A 196 10.66 -13.12 -28.96
N ASP A 197 10.56 -12.45 -30.11
CA ASP A 197 9.65 -11.32 -30.31
C ASP A 197 8.22 -11.80 -30.60
N ASN A 198 7.67 -12.65 -29.72
CA ASN A 198 6.28 -13.06 -29.72
C ASN A 198 5.66 -12.82 -28.33
N PRO A 199 4.33 -12.67 -28.22
CA PRO A 199 3.69 -12.95 -26.95
C PRO A 199 3.98 -14.40 -26.50
N SER A 200 3.86 -14.70 -25.21
CA SER A 200 3.92 -16.08 -24.72
C SER A 200 2.92 -16.96 -25.46
N VAL A 201 3.27 -18.24 -25.70
CA VAL A 201 2.31 -19.23 -26.20
C VAL A 201 1.11 -19.41 -25.25
N PHE A 202 1.24 -19.02 -23.98
CA PHE A 202 0.18 -18.96 -22.97
C PHE A 202 -0.47 -17.58 -22.84
N CYS A 203 -0.40 -16.71 -23.86
CA CYS A 203 -0.87 -15.32 -23.73
C CYS A 203 -2.34 -15.20 -23.31
N SER A 204 -3.21 -16.03 -23.88
CA SER A 204 -4.64 -16.05 -23.55
C SER A 204 -4.88 -16.51 -22.11
N ASP A 205 -4.21 -17.59 -21.69
CA ASP A 205 -4.26 -18.08 -20.32
C ASP A 205 -3.74 -17.05 -19.30
N LEU A 206 -2.57 -16.47 -19.53
CA LEU A 206 -1.99 -15.49 -18.62
C LEU A 206 -2.90 -14.28 -18.44
N ARG A 207 -3.53 -13.82 -19.52
CA ARG A 207 -4.51 -12.74 -19.44
C ARG A 207 -5.75 -13.17 -18.65
N ALA A 208 -6.37 -14.30 -19.01
CA ALA A 208 -7.56 -14.79 -18.34
C ALA A 208 -7.32 -15.07 -16.85
N PHE A 209 -6.12 -15.54 -16.50
CA PHE A 209 -5.72 -15.76 -15.12
C PHE A 209 -5.57 -14.44 -14.35
N VAL A 210 -4.86 -13.45 -14.89
CA VAL A 210 -4.71 -12.13 -14.25
C VAL A 210 -6.06 -11.43 -14.11
N ASP A 211 -6.84 -11.33 -15.19
CA ASP A 211 -8.17 -10.73 -15.19
C ASP A 211 -9.11 -11.47 -14.21
N GLY A 212 -9.06 -12.81 -14.20
CA GLY A 212 -9.88 -13.64 -13.32
C GLY A 212 -9.50 -13.55 -11.85
N VAL A 213 -8.22 -13.36 -11.52
CA VAL A 213 -7.78 -13.08 -10.15
C VAL A 213 -8.20 -11.67 -9.74
N ALA A 214 -8.04 -10.67 -10.62
CA ALA A 214 -8.45 -9.30 -10.34
C ALA A 214 -9.93 -9.21 -9.99
N GLU A 215 -10.79 -9.88 -10.75
CA GLU A 215 -12.23 -9.95 -10.48
C GLU A 215 -12.53 -10.56 -9.10
N ARG A 216 -11.87 -11.67 -8.75
CA ARG A 216 -12.12 -12.39 -7.48
C ARG A 216 -11.71 -11.61 -6.24
N ILE A 217 -10.76 -10.68 -6.37
CA ILE A 217 -10.28 -9.88 -5.25
C ILE A 217 -10.93 -8.50 -5.18
N THR A 218 -11.77 -8.15 -6.16
CA THR A 218 -12.47 -6.87 -6.21
C THR A 218 -13.78 -6.96 -5.44
N ASP A 219 -13.97 -6.06 -4.48
CA ASP A 219 -15.29 -5.87 -3.88
C ASP A 219 -16.13 -4.92 -4.75
N HIS A 220 -17.18 -5.45 -5.37
CA HIS A 220 -18.08 -4.67 -6.22
C HIS A 220 -19.17 -3.92 -5.44
N ALA A 221 -19.28 -4.13 -4.12
CA ALA A 221 -20.31 -3.49 -3.31
C ALA A 221 -20.16 -1.97 -3.27
N LEU A 222 -21.31 -1.28 -3.20
CA LEU A 222 -21.34 0.16 -2.96
C LEU A 222 -20.93 0.44 -1.51
N SER A 223 -19.86 1.20 -1.33
CA SER A 223 -19.47 1.77 -0.05
C SER A 223 -20.19 3.10 0.17
N PRO A 224 -20.91 3.30 1.31
CA PRO A 224 -21.54 4.58 1.61
C PRO A 224 -20.53 5.72 1.78
N ALA A 225 -19.27 5.40 2.11
CA ALA A 225 -18.16 6.33 2.23
C ALA A 225 -17.93 7.20 0.98
N VAL A 226 -18.37 6.75 -0.20
CA VAL A 226 -18.27 7.58 -1.41
C VAL A 226 -19.14 8.82 -1.32
N GLY A 227 -20.31 8.78 -0.69
CA GLY A 227 -21.22 9.92 -0.62
C GLY A 227 -21.13 10.73 0.68
N ASP A 228 -20.47 10.19 1.70
CA ASP A 228 -20.57 10.69 3.07
C ASP A 228 -19.21 10.64 3.80
N ARG A 229 -18.82 11.77 4.40
CA ARG A 229 -17.53 11.94 5.08
C ARG A 229 -17.48 11.22 6.42
N GLU A 230 -18.59 11.16 7.15
CA GLU A 230 -18.65 10.44 8.43
C GLU A 230 -18.51 8.94 8.17
N GLU A 231 -19.17 8.43 7.13
CA GLU A 231 -19.02 7.03 6.68
C GLU A 231 -17.59 6.72 6.22
N LEU A 232 -16.93 7.65 5.51
CA LEU A 232 -15.51 7.49 5.15
C LEU A 232 -14.60 7.47 6.37
N SER A 233 -14.85 8.35 7.35
CA SER A 233 -14.08 8.41 8.59
C SER A 233 -14.28 7.12 9.40
N PHE A 234 -15.50 6.61 9.46
CA PHE A 234 -15.82 5.33 10.08
C PHE A 234 -15.10 4.16 9.39
N ALA A 235 -15.14 4.09 8.05
CA ALA A 235 -14.46 3.06 7.28
C ALA A 235 -12.93 3.09 7.47
N GLN A 236 -12.33 4.28 7.58
CA GLN A 236 -10.90 4.45 7.90
C GLN A 236 -10.58 3.96 9.32
N GLY A 237 -11.45 4.23 10.31
CA GLY A 237 -11.32 3.69 11.66
C GLY A 237 -11.37 2.15 11.70
N GLU A 238 -12.32 1.56 10.97
CA GLU A 238 -12.44 0.10 10.81
C GLU A 238 -11.21 -0.51 10.14
N LEU A 239 -10.67 0.15 9.11
CA LEU A 239 -9.41 -0.25 8.49
C LEU A 239 -8.28 -0.27 9.54
N ASN A 240 -8.13 0.78 10.33
CA ASN A 240 -7.08 0.86 11.35
C ASN A 240 -7.21 -0.24 12.42
N ARG A 241 -8.42 -0.60 12.84
CA ARG A 241 -8.67 -1.74 13.74
C ARG A 241 -8.22 -3.06 13.11
N ARG A 242 -8.55 -3.30 11.83
CA ARG A 242 -8.14 -4.52 11.11
C ARG A 242 -6.63 -4.61 10.94
N LEU A 243 -5.98 -3.51 10.60
CA LEU A 243 -4.51 -3.44 10.48
C LEU A 243 -3.84 -3.71 11.83
N LEU A 244 -4.35 -3.14 12.92
CA LEU A 244 -3.84 -3.39 14.27
C LEU A 244 -4.04 -4.86 14.70
N SER A 245 -5.21 -5.44 14.45
CA SER A 245 -5.48 -6.86 14.73
C SER A 245 -4.54 -7.79 13.94
N ARG A 246 -4.23 -7.44 12.68
CA ARG A 246 -3.25 -8.18 11.87
C ARG A 246 -1.84 -8.11 12.45
N LEU A 247 -1.42 -6.95 12.97
CA LEU A 247 -0.14 -6.81 13.67
C LEU A 247 -0.12 -7.63 14.95
N ALA A 248 -1.19 -7.60 15.74
CA ALA A 248 -1.31 -8.40 16.95
C ALA A 248 -1.19 -9.91 16.67
N TYR A 249 -1.79 -10.40 15.58
CA TYR A 249 -1.60 -11.80 15.15
C TYR A 249 -0.16 -12.08 14.70
N ARG A 250 0.47 -11.15 13.98
CA ARG A 250 1.84 -11.29 13.47
C ARG A 250 2.88 -11.40 14.60
N TYR A 251 2.73 -10.61 15.64
CA TYR A 251 3.65 -10.54 16.79
C TYR A 251 3.15 -11.33 18.01
N ALA A 252 2.18 -12.22 17.82
CA ALA A 252 1.61 -13.00 18.91
C ALA A 252 2.69 -13.83 19.64
N GLY A 253 2.73 -13.71 20.96
CA GLY A 253 3.74 -14.35 21.81
C GLY A 253 4.97 -13.49 22.09
N GLU A 254 5.09 -12.31 21.49
CA GLU A 254 6.05 -11.29 21.90
C GLU A 254 5.47 -10.50 23.09
N PRO A 255 6.11 -10.50 24.28
CA PRO A 255 5.49 -9.99 25.51
C PRO A 255 4.96 -8.54 25.44
N ASP A 256 5.73 -7.64 24.83
CA ASP A 256 5.40 -6.21 24.75
C ASP A 256 4.24 -5.96 23.78
N TRP A 257 4.19 -6.70 22.68
CA TRP A 257 3.07 -6.67 21.73
C TRP A 257 1.80 -7.23 22.36
N ASP A 258 1.91 -8.35 23.09
CA ASP A 258 0.79 -8.97 23.80
C ASP A 258 0.26 -8.06 24.93
N GLU A 259 1.12 -7.31 25.61
CA GLU A 259 0.72 -6.31 26.61
C GLU A 259 -0.02 -5.12 25.98
N MET A 260 0.56 -4.52 24.93
CA MET A 260 -0.07 -3.43 24.17
C MET A 260 -1.43 -3.83 23.59
N TRP A 261 -1.52 -5.02 22.99
CA TRP A 261 -2.76 -5.53 22.41
C TRP A 261 -3.85 -5.75 23.46
N ARG A 262 -3.51 -6.34 24.61
CA ARG A 262 -4.47 -6.52 25.72
C ARG A 262 -4.97 -5.18 26.26
N ALA A 263 -4.10 -4.19 26.40
CA ALA A 263 -4.49 -2.85 26.81
C ALA A 263 -5.43 -2.19 25.80
N PHE A 264 -5.13 -2.28 24.51
CA PHE A 264 -6.02 -1.78 23.46
C PHE A 264 -7.40 -2.42 23.52
N VAL A 265 -7.49 -3.76 23.54
CA VAL A 265 -8.76 -4.50 23.60
C VAL A 265 -9.55 -4.15 24.86
N TYR A 266 -8.87 -3.98 25.99
CA TYR A 266 -9.50 -3.57 27.25
C TYR A 266 -10.12 -2.17 27.15
N LEU A 267 -9.40 -1.20 26.57
CA LEU A 267 -9.91 0.17 26.38
C LEU A 267 -11.05 0.22 25.35
N ASP A 268 -10.93 -0.49 24.23
CA ASP A 268 -11.94 -0.49 23.16
C ASP A 268 -13.28 -1.08 23.67
N GLY A 269 -13.20 -2.07 24.57
CA GLY A 269 -14.36 -2.69 25.22
C GLY A 269 -14.89 -1.98 26.48
N ALA A 270 -14.17 -1.00 27.03
CA ALA A 270 -14.56 -0.31 28.27
C ALA A 270 -15.53 0.85 28.00
N ALA A 271 -16.67 0.86 28.71
CA ALA A 271 -17.67 1.91 28.60
C ALA A 271 -17.07 3.29 28.96
N GLY A 272 -17.13 4.24 28.03
CA GLY A 272 -16.58 5.59 28.19
C GLY A 272 -15.14 5.77 27.69
N ALA A 273 -14.42 4.70 27.40
CA ALA A 273 -13.08 4.72 26.82
C ALA A 273 -13.09 4.64 25.28
N THR A 274 -14.09 3.99 24.68
CA THR A 274 -14.18 3.77 23.22
C THR A 274 -14.01 5.05 22.39
N ARG A 275 -14.63 6.17 22.80
CA ARG A 275 -14.47 7.46 22.09
C ARG A 275 -13.01 7.94 22.02
N HIS A 276 -12.21 7.66 23.04
CA HIS A 276 -10.79 8.04 23.08
C HIS A 276 -9.92 7.10 22.27
N VAL A 277 -10.34 5.83 22.17
CA VAL A 277 -9.74 4.88 21.23
C VAL A 277 -10.04 5.34 19.79
N ASP A 278 -11.28 5.71 19.48
CA ASP A 278 -11.66 6.25 18.17
C ASP A 278 -10.86 7.52 17.81
N GLU A 279 -10.66 8.45 18.75
CA GLU A 279 -9.82 9.64 18.55
C GLU A 279 -8.37 9.29 18.17
N ILE A 280 -7.79 8.25 18.79
CA ILE A 280 -6.42 7.79 18.48
C ILE A 280 -6.38 7.05 17.15
N LEU A 281 -7.37 6.20 16.86
CA LEU A 281 -7.48 5.50 15.59
C LEU A 281 -7.69 6.48 14.42
N ALA A 282 -8.38 7.60 14.65
CA ALA A 282 -8.58 8.67 13.68
C ALA A 282 -7.34 9.56 13.52
N HIS A 283 -6.33 9.45 14.39
CA HIS A 283 -5.13 10.28 14.29
C HIS A 283 -4.29 9.88 13.06
N PRO A 284 -3.96 10.81 12.14
CA PRO A 284 -3.30 10.48 10.86
C PRO A 284 -1.97 9.72 10.98
N TYR A 285 -1.17 10.01 12.00
CA TYR A 285 0.12 9.33 12.22
C TYR A 285 -0.04 7.92 12.80
N PHE A 286 -1.17 7.62 13.45
CA PHE A 286 -1.46 6.26 13.91
C PHE A 286 -1.62 5.32 12.71
N HIS A 287 -2.40 5.73 11.71
CA HIS A 287 -2.53 5.01 10.44
C HIS A 287 -1.16 4.80 9.75
N THR A 288 -0.32 5.83 9.74
CA THR A 288 1.04 5.77 9.17
C THR A 288 1.91 4.76 9.91
N THR A 289 1.84 4.76 11.24
CA THR A 289 2.56 3.81 12.11
C THR A 289 2.15 2.38 11.78
N LEU A 290 0.84 2.08 11.69
CA LEU A 290 0.33 0.76 11.33
C LEU A 290 0.91 0.28 9.99
N LYS A 291 0.91 1.15 8.97
CA LYS A 291 1.51 0.85 7.67
C LYS A 291 3.00 0.59 7.79
N GLN A 292 3.76 1.38 8.55
CA GLN A 292 5.20 1.16 8.72
C GLN A 292 5.52 -0.15 9.45
N CYS A 293 4.72 -0.54 10.43
CA CYS A 293 4.84 -1.85 11.08
C CYS A 293 4.60 -3.00 10.11
N LEU A 294 3.59 -2.89 9.23
CA LEU A 294 3.31 -3.93 8.22
C LEU A 294 4.44 -4.10 7.20
N HIS A 295 5.23 -3.05 6.96
CA HIS A 295 6.39 -3.06 6.07
C HIS A 295 7.73 -3.26 6.81
N ASP A 296 7.70 -3.70 8.07
CA ASP A 296 8.89 -3.98 8.90
C ASP A 296 9.85 -2.78 9.06
N ARG A 297 9.33 -1.55 8.92
CA ARG A 297 10.11 -0.31 9.14
C ARG A 297 10.07 0.14 10.61
N VAL A 298 9.00 -0.23 11.31
CA VAL A 298 8.84 -0.08 12.76
C VAL A 298 8.57 -1.47 13.31
N THR A 299 9.45 -1.97 14.16
CA THR A 299 9.37 -3.36 14.68
C THR A 299 9.03 -3.44 16.15
N THR A 300 9.07 -2.32 16.88
CA THR A 300 8.71 -2.25 18.29
C THR A 300 7.26 -1.78 18.45
N PRO A 301 6.55 -2.19 19.52
CA PRO A 301 5.18 -1.72 19.76
C PRO A 301 5.14 -0.27 20.25
N GLY A 302 6.29 0.38 20.50
CA GLY A 302 6.40 1.66 21.20
C GLY A 302 5.49 2.77 20.69
N PRO A 303 5.47 3.11 19.39
CA PRO A 303 4.58 4.15 18.87
C PRO A 303 3.09 3.84 19.07
N LEU A 304 2.69 2.56 18.94
CA LEU A 304 1.31 2.13 19.18
C LEU A 304 0.97 2.12 20.68
N ALA A 305 1.89 1.64 21.52
CA ALA A 305 1.77 1.62 22.98
C ALA A 305 1.67 3.04 23.55
N ALA A 306 2.44 3.99 23.04
CA ALA A 306 2.35 5.41 23.38
C ALA A 306 0.94 5.96 23.08
N ALA A 307 0.39 5.66 21.90
CA ALA A 307 -0.96 6.08 21.52
C ALA A 307 -2.05 5.47 22.42
N VAL A 308 -1.91 4.18 22.77
CA VAL A 308 -2.80 3.48 23.72
C VAL A 308 -2.72 4.09 25.11
N ALA A 309 -1.53 4.45 25.60
CA ALA A 309 -1.36 5.15 26.87
C ALA A 309 -2.03 6.53 26.88
N VAL A 310 -2.01 7.27 25.76
CA VAL A 310 -2.73 8.54 25.62
C VAL A 310 -4.25 8.34 25.66
N ALA A 311 -4.78 7.32 24.96
CA ALA A 311 -6.20 6.98 25.04
C ALA A 311 -6.63 6.66 26.48
N ALA A 312 -5.82 5.86 27.18
CA ALA A 312 -6.03 5.51 28.59
C ALA A 312 -6.03 6.74 29.51
N LEU A 313 -5.08 7.66 29.32
CA LEU A 313 -4.99 8.90 30.09
C LEU A 313 -6.27 9.72 29.96
N ARG A 314 -6.77 9.89 28.73
CA ARG A 314 -8.02 10.63 28.47
C ARG A 314 -9.25 9.92 29.03
N ALA A 315 -9.26 8.59 28.96
CA ALA A 315 -10.32 7.77 29.52
C ALA A 315 -10.25 7.65 31.06
N GLN A 316 -9.16 8.13 31.69
CA GLN A 316 -8.87 7.93 33.11
C GLN A 316 -8.89 6.45 33.53
N VAL A 317 -8.36 5.60 32.65
CA VAL A 317 -8.26 4.16 32.88
C VAL A 317 -6.82 3.84 33.23
N ASP A 318 -6.63 3.07 34.32
CA ASP A 318 -5.30 2.65 34.73
C ASP A 318 -4.77 1.60 33.77
N VAL A 319 -3.60 1.86 33.20
CA VAL A 319 -2.92 0.96 32.26
C VAL A 319 -1.43 1.10 32.47
N LYS A 320 -0.71 0.02 32.23
CA LYS A 320 0.73 -0.06 32.35
C LYS A 320 1.26 -0.77 31.12
N LEU A 321 2.20 -0.14 30.42
CA LEU A 321 2.78 -0.62 29.17
C LEU A 321 4.30 -0.49 29.23
N SER A 322 5.03 -1.48 28.72
CA SER A 322 6.48 -1.42 28.63
C SER A 322 7.00 -1.83 27.25
N TRP A 323 8.07 -1.18 26.80
CA TRP A 323 8.72 -1.49 25.54
C TRP A 323 10.15 -0.94 25.49
N ASP A 324 10.92 -1.39 24.52
CA ASP A 324 12.24 -0.84 24.20
C ASP A 324 12.09 0.38 23.29
N HIS A 325 12.51 1.55 23.80
CA HIS A 325 12.42 2.81 23.08
C HIS A 325 13.77 3.19 22.46
N LEU A 326 13.76 3.49 21.16
CA LEU A 326 14.99 3.60 20.35
C LEU A 326 15.55 5.02 20.23
N SER A 327 14.91 6.00 20.86
CA SER A 327 15.27 7.42 20.80
C SER A 327 15.25 8.02 22.20
N PRO A 328 16.05 9.07 22.50
CA PRO A 328 15.85 9.84 23.73
C PRO A 328 14.50 10.56 23.73
N ASP A 329 13.93 10.87 22.57
CA ASP A 329 12.65 11.59 22.47
C ASP A 329 11.49 10.59 22.46
N LEU A 330 10.77 10.50 23.57
CA LEU A 330 9.53 9.74 23.73
C LEU A 330 8.35 10.62 23.32
N HIS A 331 7.89 10.44 22.09
CA HIS A 331 6.70 11.13 21.57
C HIS A 331 5.42 10.43 22.04
N LEU A 332 4.51 11.19 22.65
CA LEU A 332 3.17 10.79 23.03
C LEU A 332 2.18 11.48 22.08
N PRO A 333 1.58 10.75 21.11
CA PRO A 333 0.76 11.33 20.06
C PRO A 333 -0.31 12.26 20.62
N THR A 334 -0.48 13.42 20.01
CA THR A 334 -1.46 14.46 20.39
C THR A 334 -1.28 15.10 21.78
N LEU A 335 -0.26 14.72 22.57
CA LEU A 335 0.08 15.33 23.86
C LEU A 335 1.37 16.14 23.83
N GLY A 336 2.50 15.52 23.45
CA GLY A 336 3.81 16.12 23.63
C GLY A 336 4.95 15.12 23.51
N THR A 337 6.17 15.62 23.67
CA THR A 337 7.39 14.82 23.65
C THR A 337 8.13 14.97 24.97
N LEU A 338 8.53 13.83 25.56
CA LEU A 338 9.39 13.76 26.73
C LEU A 338 10.82 13.40 26.30
N THR A 339 11.81 14.22 26.62
CA THR A 339 13.23 13.92 26.37
C THR A 339 13.84 13.15 27.55
N LEU A 340 14.11 11.87 27.32
CA LEU A 340 14.80 10.95 28.21
C LEU A 340 16.32 11.17 28.15
N PRO A 341 17.08 10.80 29.20
CA PRO A 341 18.54 10.91 29.20
C PRO A 341 19.20 10.06 28.09
N GLU A 342 18.66 8.87 27.85
CA GLU A 342 19.15 7.90 26.87
C GLU A 342 17.99 7.03 26.35
N PRO A 343 18.13 6.45 25.13
CA PRO A 343 17.26 5.36 24.68
C PRO A 343 17.34 4.15 25.61
N GLY A 344 16.28 3.37 25.71
CA GLY A 344 16.27 2.17 26.55
C GLY A 344 14.86 1.67 26.85
N ARG A 345 14.77 0.74 27.80
CA ARG A 345 13.49 0.22 28.29
C ARG A 345 12.71 1.32 28.99
N VAL A 346 11.46 1.54 28.58
CA VAL A 346 10.54 2.47 29.23
C VAL A 346 9.30 1.74 29.72
N GLU A 347 8.76 2.22 30.82
CA GLU A 347 7.46 1.83 31.37
C GLU A 347 6.58 3.06 31.47
N VAL A 348 5.49 3.09 30.70
CA VAL A 348 4.50 4.16 30.74
C VAL A 348 3.27 3.66 31.47
N ALA A 349 2.94 4.32 32.57
CA ALA A 349 1.80 4.00 33.40
C ALA A 349 0.84 5.20 33.46
N VAL A 350 -0.45 4.91 33.27
CA VAL A 350 -1.53 5.82 33.63
C VAL A 350 -2.06 5.36 34.98
N THR A 351 -2.03 6.22 35.99
CA THR A 351 -2.54 5.90 37.32
C THR A 351 -3.26 7.12 37.89
N ALA A 352 -4.50 6.95 38.32
CA ALA A 352 -5.31 8.04 38.87
C ALA A 352 -5.38 9.28 37.96
N GLY A 353 -5.45 9.05 36.64
CA GLY A 353 -5.54 10.10 35.62
C GLY A 353 -4.24 10.87 35.37
N ARG A 354 -3.08 10.37 35.83
CA ARG A 354 -1.76 10.95 35.58
C ARG A 354 -0.91 9.99 34.77
N LEU A 355 -0.06 10.54 33.90
CA LEU A 355 0.90 9.78 33.11
C LEU A 355 2.28 9.83 33.75
N HIS A 356 2.83 8.64 34.00
CA HIS A 356 4.12 8.39 34.62
C HIS A 356 4.99 7.60 33.64
N VAL A 357 6.23 8.03 33.44
CA VAL A 357 7.22 7.35 32.60
C VAL A 357 8.39 6.96 33.48
N ARG A 358 8.67 5.66 33.58
CA ARG A 358 9.79 5.12 34.35
C ARG A 358 10.83 4.51 33.43
N THR A 359 12.09 4.91 33.58
CA THR A 359 13.24 4.36 32.85
C THR A 359 13.85 3.16 33.58
N GLU A 360 14.73 2.43 32.90
CA GLU A 360 15.38 1.21 33.42
C GLU A 360 16.16 1.44 34.72
N ASP A 361 16.78 2.62 34.88
CA ASP A 361 17.49 3.05 36.09
C ASP A 361 16.56 3.35 37.28
N GLY A 362 15.24 3.27 37.08
CA GLY A 362 14.22 3.54 38.08
C GLY A 362 13.82 5.01 38.20
N THR A 363 14.39 5.90 37.38
CA THR A 363 14.01 7.31 37.36
C THR A 363 12.58 7.46 36.82
N GLU A 364 11.77 8.28 37.48
CA GLU A 364 10.38 8.54 37.12
C GLU A 364 10.22 9.97 36.62
N TYR A 365 9.45 10.13 35.55
CA TYR A 365 9.14 11.41 34.90
C TYR A 365 7.62 11.54 34.77
N THR A 366 7.08 12.73 35.01
CA THR A 366 5.68 13.06 34.71
C THR A 366 5.59 14.20 33.68
N ALA A 367 4.47 14.27 32.97
CA ALA A 367 4.21 15.37 32.03
C ALA A 367 4.10 16.76 32.72
N GLU A 368 3.90 16.79 34.04
CA GLU A 368 3.81 18.00 34.87
C GLU A 368 5.17 18.44 35.45
N ASP A 369 6.20 17.59 35.36
CA ASP A 369 7.55 17.93 35.83
C ASP A 369 8.19 18.95 34.86
N GLY A 370 7.92 20.23 35.12
CA GLY A 370 8.38 21.40 34.37
C GLY A 370 9.88 21.63 34.31
N ALA A 371 10.71 20.58 34.43
CA ALA A 371 12.16 20.62 34.33
C ALA A 371 12.63 20.47 32.88
N GLY A 372 12.15 21.31 31.96
CA GLY A 372 12.70 21.48 30.60
C GLY A 372 12.73 20.25 29.67
N ARG A 373 12.27 19.08 30.11
CA ARG A 373 12.26 17.81 29.36
C ARG A 373 10.94 17.50 28.69
N TRP A 374 9.85 18.11 29.15
CA TRP A 374 8.53 17.97 28.55
C TRP A 374 8.27 19.12 27.58
N ARG A 375 7.95 18.80 26.33
CA ARG A 375 7.51 19.75 25.30
C ARG A 375 6.09 19.40 24.87
N PRO A 376 5.06 20.16 25.29
CA PRO A 376 3.69 19.92 24.85
C PRO A 376 3.55 20.23 23.36
N LEU A 377 2.67 19.50 22.68
CA LEU A 377 2.25 19.84 21.32
C LEU A 377 1.33 21.07 21.35
N HIS A 378 1.43 21.91 20.33
CA HIS A 378 0.60 23.10 20.23
C HIS A 378 -0.78 22.76 19.67
N ARG A 379 -1.82 23.34 20.28
CA ARG A 379 -3.20 23.22 19.81
C ARG A 379 -3.77 24.62 19.66
N THR A 380 -4.43 24.85 18.54
CA THR A 380 -5.23 26.05 18.32
C THR A 380 -6.69 25.64 18.08
N THR A 381 -7.58 26.63 18.09
CA THR A 381 -9.00 26.44 17.80
C THR A 381 -9.37 27.38 16.67
N LEU A 382 -9.96 26.83 15.60
CA LEU A 382 -10.46 27.61 14.48
C LEU A 382 -11.68 28.45 14.93
N ALA A 383 -12.06 29.45 14.13
CA ALA A 383 -13.16 30.36 14.45
C ALA A 383 -14.51 29.65 14.70
N ASP A 384 -14.71 28.48 14.10
CA ASP A 384 -15.89 27.63 14.26
C ASP A 384 -15.86 26.72 15.50
N GLY A 385 -14.79 26.78 16.30
CA GLY A 385 -14.59 25.93 17.48
C GLY A 385 -13.87 24.62 17.20
N THR A 386 -13.49 24.33 15.95
CA THR A 386 -12.79 23.09 15.59
C THR A 386 -11.38 23.07 16.16
N PRO A 387 -10.98 22.05 16.95
CA PRO A 387 -9.63 21.93 17.45
C PRO A 387 -8.67 21.52 16.34
N LEU A 388 -7.49 22.15 16.30
CA LEU A 388 -6.45 21.87 15.33
C LEU A 388 -5.12 21.59 16.05
N LEU A 389 -4.53 20.43 15.79
CA LEU A 389 -3.21 20.07 16.30
C LEU A 389 -2.13 20.58 15.35
N LEU A 390 -1.14 21.30 15.87
CA LEU A 390 0.08 21.62 15.14
C LEU A 390 1.18 20.66 15.60
N ASP A 391 1.55 19.73 14.72
CA ASP A 391 2.48 18.65 15.04
C ASP A 391 3.82 18.83 14.31
N ASP A 392 4.80 19.33 15.05
CA ASP A 392 6.18 19.50 14.61
C ASP A 392 7.14 18.53 15.30
N ALA A 393 6.62 17.52 16.00
CA ALA A 393 7.38 16.62 16.86
C ALA A 393 7.15 15.14 16.56
N ASP A 394 6.07 14.75 15.88
CA ASP A 394 5.83 13.35 15.52
C ASP A 394 7.05 12.76 14.78
N PRO A 395 7.50 11.54 15.13
CA PRO A 395 8.65 10.90 14.49
C PRO A 395 8.47 10.61 13.00
N LEU A 396 7.23 10.50 12.53
CA LEU A 396 6.87 10.17 11.15
C LEU A 396 6.47 11.41 10.34
N ARG A 397 6.66 12.62 10.88
CA ARG A 397 6.26 13.87 10.23
C ARG A 397 6.97 14.16 8.92
N ASP A 398 8.09 13.50 8.63
CA ASP A 398 8.89 13.71 7.42
C ASP A 398 8.40 12.94 6.16
N CYS A 399 7.16 12.44 6.17
CA CYS A 399 6.61 11.65 5.06
C CYS A 399 5.93 12.48 3.95
N TYR A 400 5.93 13.81 4.07
CA TYR A 400 5.47 14.70 3.00
C TYR A 400 6.47 14.75 1.83
N PRO A 401 6.03 15.06 0.61
CA PRO A 401 6.92 15.32 -0.54
C PRO A 401 7.65 16.67 -0.43
N ALA A 402 7.99 17.08 0.79
CA ALA A 402 8.69 18.30 1.14
C ALA A 402 9.40 18.10 2.49
N ARG A 403 10.48 18.85 2.70
CA ARG A 403 11.23 18.81 3.96
C ARG A 403 10.39 19.45 5.09
N VAL A 404 10.41 18.84 6.27
CA VAL A 404 9.82 19.42 7.49
C VAL A 404 10.75 20.45 8.12
N THR A 405 10.18 21.41 8.86
CA THR A 405 11.00 22.30 9.68
C THR A 405 11.61 21.55 10.88
N PRO A 406 12.71 22.06 11.45
CA PRO A 406 12.99 21.80 12.85
C PRO A 406 11.78 22.20 13.72
N PRO A 407 11.67 21.63 14.93
CA PRO A 407 10.70 22.08 15.92
C PRO A 407 10.67 23.61 16.07
N LEU A 408 9.49 24.20 15.96
CA LEU A 408 9.29 25.64 16.02
C LEU A 408 9.28 26.12 17.47
N GLY A 409 9.75 27.35 17.69
CA GLY A 409 9.66 28.03 18.97
C GLY A 409 8.20 28.41 19.30
N PRO A 410 7.86 28.68 20.58
CA PRO A 410 6.49 29.03 20.97
C PRO A 410 5.91 30.24 20.23
N GLY A 411 6.74 31.25 19.94
CA GLY A 411 6.31 32.44 19.19
C GLY A 411 6.05 32.16 17.71
N GLU A 412 6.92 31.36 17.08
CA GLU A 412 6.76 30.94 15.67
C GLU A 412 5.51 30.05 15.50
N LEU A 413 5.25 29.15 16.46
CA LEU A 413 4.02 28.34 16.49
C LEU A 413 2.76 29.20 16.61
N ALA A 414 2.78 30.23 17.47
CA ALA A 414 1.65 31.13 17.63
C ALA A 414 1.37 31.93 16.35
N GLU A 415 2.41 32.47 15.71
CA GLU A 415 2.28 33.20 14.43
C GLU A 415 1.74 32.27 13.33
N PHE A 416 2.26 31.05 13.25
CA PHE A 416 1.80 30.05 12.29
C PHE A 416 0.34 29.64 12.55
N ALA A 417 -0.05 29.48 13.82
CA ALA A 417 -1.43 29.19 14.22
C ALA A 417 -2.39 30.33 13.84
N GLU A 418 -2.01 31.58 14.12
CA GLU A 418 -2.80 32.77 13.74
C GLU A 418 -2.99 32.83 12.22
N ARG A 419 -1.94 32.57 11.44
CA ARG A 419 -2.02 32.55 9.98
C ARG A 419 -2.97 31.46 9.47
N LEU A 420 -2.97 30.28 10.09
CA LEU A 420 -3.91 29.20 9.77
C LEU A 420 -5.35 29.59 10.11
N CYS A 421 -5.60 30.26 11.23
CA CYS A 421 -6.93 30.76 11.57
C CYS A 421 -7.42 31.76 10.52
N THR A 422 -6.59 32.74 10.14
CA THR A 422 -6.91 33.71 9.07
C THR A 422 -7.24 33.01 7.74
N ALA A 423 -6.49 31.97 7.37
CA ALA A 423 -6.74 31.25 6.12
C ALA A 423 -8.09 30.50 6.12
N HIS A 424 -8.50 29.92 7.27
CA HIS A 424 -9.80 29.27 7.38
C HIS A 424 -10.96 30.29 7.40
N GLU A 425 -10.77 31.46 8.03
CA GLU A 425 -11.74 32.57 7.96
C GLU A 425 -11.92 33.07 6.52
N LEU A 426 -10.83 33.24 5.78
CA LEU A 426 -10.88 33.61 4.36
C LEU A 426 -11.55 32.54 3.51
N MET A 427 -11.36 31.25 3.82
CA MET A 427 -12.05 30.16 3.14
C MET A 427 -13.57 30.25 3.35
N ASP A 428 -14.00 30.59 4.58
CA ASP A 428 -15.42 30.74 4.92
C ASP A 428 -16.09 31.92 4.21
N GLU A 429 -15.33 33.00 3.99
CA GLU A 429 -15.76 34.14 3.19
C GLU A 429 -15.79 33.82 1.68
N TYR A 430 -14.77 33.11 1.19
CA TYR A 430 -14.62 32.81 -0.24
C TYR A 430 -15.62 31.77 -0.73
N GLU A 431 -15.89 30.74 0.07
CA GLU A 431 -16.80 29.65 -0.27
C GLU A 431 -17.68 29.26 0.93
N PRO A 432 -18.75 30.03 1.20
CA PRO A 432 -19.64 29.78 2.33
C PRO A 432 -20.23 28.36 2.27
N GLY A 433 -20.03 27.60 3.34
CA GLY A 433 -20.52 26.23 3.44
C GLY A 433 -19.60 25.15 2.83
N TRP A 434 -18.38 25.50 2.40
CA TRP A 434 -17.40 24.53 1.85
C TRP A 434 -17.22 23.29 2.74
N ARG A 435 -17.30 23.42 4.07
CA ARG A 435 -17.19 22.30 5.02
C ARG A 435 -18.26 21.22 4.84
N ALA A 436 -19.38 21.49 4.16
CA ALA A 436 -20.40 20.50 3.83
C ALA A 436 -20.07 19.70 2.56
N ASP A 437 -19.12 20.16 1.73
CA ASP A 437 -18.73 19.47 0.51
C ASP A 437 -18.01 18.15 0.84
N VAL A 438 -18.39 17.04 0.21
CA VAL A 438 -17.79 15.73 0.48
C VAL A 438 -16.26 15.71 0.30
N ASN A 439 -15.70 16.56 -0.57
CA ASN A 439 -14.27 16.71 -0.84
C ASN A 439 -13.54 17.63 0.14
N ALA A 440 -14.25 18.31 1.05
CA ALA A 440 -13.63 19.23 2.00
C ALA A 440 -12.65 18.51 2.93
N LEU A 441 -11.40 18.99 2.97
CA LEU A 441 -10.41 18.50 3.93
C LEU A 441 -10.61 19.18 5.27
N LEU A 442 -11.15 18.43 6.23
CA LEU A 442 -11.11 18.83 7.64
C LEU A 442 -9.82 18.33 8.27
N ALA A 443 -8.77 19.16 8.20
CA ALA A 443 -7.49 18.83 8.81
C ALA A 443 -7.62 18.75 10.34
N THR A 444 -7.12 17.66 10.93
CA THR A 444 -7.05 17.46 12.38
C THR A 444 -5.63 17.65 12.91
N ALA A 445 -4.62 17.44 12.04
CA ALA A 445 -3.22 17.66 12.33
C ALA A 445 -2.52 18.38 11.16
N ILE A 446 -1.80 19.47 11.48
CA ILE A 446 -0.98 20.21 10.53
C ILE A 446 0.50 20.10 10.90
N THR A 447 1.31 19.72 9.91
CA THR A 447 2.77 19.66 10.03
C THR A 447 3.41 20.89 9.42
N PRO A 448 4.20 21.65 10.18
CA PRO A 448 4.98 22.75 9.61
C PRO A 448 6.05 22.24 8.63
N LEU A 449 6.03 22.76 7.40
CA LEU A 449 7.00 22.48 6.35
C LEU A 449 7.94 23.66 6.14
N VAL A 450 9.10 23.40 5.52
CA VAL A 450 10.05 24.47 5.18
C VAL A 450 9.41 25.54 4.28
N ALA A 451 9.97 26.74 4.37
CA ALA A 451 9.54 27.89 3.57
C ALA A 451 9.49 27.55 2.06
N GLY A 452 8.45 28.04 1.37
CA GLY A 452 8.21 27.80 -0.06
C GLY A 452 7.66 26.40 -0.40
N ALA A 453 7.43 25.52 0.59
CA ALA A 453 6.87 24.20 0.34
C ALA A 453 5.37 24.22 0.00
N GLY A 454 4.66 25.33 0.22
CA GLY A 454 3.21 25.44 0.04
C GLY A 454 2.41 24.44 0.88
N VAL A 455 1.19 24.12 0.41
CA VAL A 455 0.32 23.10 1.00
C VAL A 455 0.62 21.74 0.36
N ARG A 456 0.79 20.69 1.16
CA ARG A 456 1.17 19.34 0.69
C ARG A 456 0.36 18.26 1.39
N LEU A 457 -0.14 17.33 0.60
CA LEU A 457 -0.66 16.06 1.07
C LEU A 457 0.49 15.06 1.26
N GLY A 458 0.51 14.35 2.39
CA GLY A 458 1.46 13.29 2.68
C GLY A 458 0.87 11.89 2.42
N ALA A 459 1.62 10.84 2.78
CA ALA A 459 1.13 9.46 2.76
C ALA A 459 0.39 9.04 4.06
N HIS A 460 -0.04 10.03 4.84
CA HIS A 460 -0.68 9.87 6.15
C HIS A 460 -2.16 9.49 6.05
N GLY A 461 -2.75 9.13 7.19
CA GLY A 461 -4.20 8.96 7.29
C GLY A 461 -4.97 10.26 7.00
N LEU A 462 -6.28 10.12 6.75
CA LEU A 462 -7.19 11.23 6.49
C LEU A 462 -7.10 12.30 7.60
N GLY A 463 -6.99 13.58 7.22
CA GLY A 463 -6.92 14.72 8.15
C GLY A 463 -5.52 15.23 8.47
N ALA A 464 -4.45 14.66 7.88
CA ALA A 464 -3.11 15.24 7.92
C ALA A 464 -2.86 16.20 6.76
N LEU A 465 -2.22 17.33 7.06
CA LEU A 465 -1.82 18.33 6.06
C LEU A 465 -0.45 18.91 6.39
N GLY A 466 0.45 18.95 5.41
CA GLY A 466 1.72 19.66 5.52
C GLY A 466 1.55 21.08 4.99
N VAL A 467 1.97 22.08 5.74
CA VAL A 467 1.83 23.50 5.34
C VAL A 467 3.14 24.24 5.59
N ALA A 468 3.66 24.90 4.56
CA ALA A 468 4.87 25.72 4.68
C ALA A 468 4.70 26.82 5.72
N VAL A 469 5.72 27.06 6.53
CA VAL A 469 5.66 28.10 7.57
C VAL A 469 5.41 29.51 7.05
N ASP A 470 5.75 29.79 5.79
CA ASP A 470 5.59 31.07 5.11
C ASP A 470 4.43 31.09 4.11
N PHE A 471 3.48 30.15 4.21
CA PHE A 471 2.36 30.10 3.27
C PHE A 471 1.54 31.40 3.30
N GLU A 472 0.99 31.80 2.16
CA GLU A 472 0.05 32.93 2.09
C GLU A 472 -1.39 32.41 2.28
N PRO A 473 -2.23 33.03 3.14
CA PRO A 473 -3.60 32.60 3.38
C PRO A 473 -4.45 32.45 2.09
N GLU A 474 -4.29 33.35 1.12
CA GLU A 474 -5.00 33.29 -0.16
C GLU A 474 -4.57 32.10 -1.03
N GLU A 475 -3.30 31.70 -0.95
CA GLU A 475 -2.81 30.51 -1.63
C GLU A 475 -3.33 29.23 -0.96
N PHE A 476 -3.41 29.23 0.38
CA PHE A 476 -4.02 28.13 1.12
C PHE A 476 -5.49 27.92 0.73
N VAL A 477 -6.27 29.01 0.66
CA VAL A 477 -7.68 28.98 0.22
C VAL A 477 -7.81 28.39 -1.19
N ARG A 478 -6.88 28.70 -2.10
CA ARG A 478 -6.87 28.12 -3.47
C ARG A 478 -6.52 26.63 -3.49
N GLU A 479 -5.50 26.21 -2.75
CA GLU A 479 -4.99 24.83 -2.79
C GLU A 479 -5.82 23.83 -1.96
N LEU A 480 -6.53 24.29 -0.93
CA LEU A 480 -7.23 23.39 0.00
C LEU A 480 -8.30 22.51 -0.68
N PRO A 481 -9.20 23.01 -1.56
CA PRO A 481 -10.22 22.18 -2.21
C PRO A 481 -9.60 21.08 -3.07
N ARG A 482 -8.56 21.42 -3.83
CA ARG A 482 -7.79 20.47 -4.65
C ARG A 482 -7.14 19.40 -3.78
N THR A 483 -6.55 19.81 -2.67
CA THR A 483 -5.90 18.89 -1.72
C THR A 483 -6.91 17.96 -1.05
N GLY A 484 -8.08 18.47 -0.66
CA GLY A 484 -9.14 17.67 -0.05
C GLY A 484 -9.73 16.62 -0.96
N ARG A 485 -9.91 16.94 -2.24
CA ARG A 485 -10.29 15.95 -3.26
C ARG A 485 -9.28 14.79 -3.34
N LEU A 486 -8.00 15.11 -3.40
CA LEU A 486 -6.94 14.09 -3.46
C LEU A 486 -6.90 13.26 -2.17
N ALA A 487 -7.08 13.87 -1.01
CA ALA A 487 -7.16 13.19 0.28
C ALA A 487 -8.34 12.23 0.35
N ARG A 488 -9.54 12.67 -0.06
CA ARG A 488 -10.74 11.82 -0.12
C ARG A 488 -10.54 10.65 -1.07
N LEU A 489 -10.02 10.89 -2.28
CA LEU A 489 -9.79 9.83 -3.26
C LEU A 489 -8.80 8.79 -2.72
N ALA A 490 -7.72 9.23 -2.06
CA ALA A 490 -6.76 8.33 -1.43
C ALA A 490 -7.40 7.49 -0.31
N ALA A 491 -8.17 8.12 0.59
CA ALA A 491 -8.85 7.43 1.68
C ALA A 491 -9.93 6.45 1.20
N LEU A 492 -10.64 6.78 0.11
CA LEU A 492 -11.60 5.87 -0.53
C LEU A 492 -10.90 4.64 -1.08
N ARG A 493 -9.76 4.79 -1.77
CA ARG A 493 -8.99 3.66 -2.33
C ARG A 493 -8.44 2.70 -1.27
N GLU A 494 -8.33 3.15 -0.02
CA GLU A 494 -7.89 2.29 1.08
C GLU A 494 -9.04 1.49 1.71
N THR A 495 -10.28 1.96 1.54
CA THR A 495 -11.45 1.41 2.23
C THR A 495 -12.45 0.74 1.28
N ALA A 496 -12.38 1.03 -0.02
CA ALA A 496 -13.22 0.43 -1.04
C ALA A 496 -12.47 0.30 -2.38
N ASP A 497 -12.81 -0.75 -3.13
CA ASP A 497 -12.38 -0.85 -4.51
C ASP A 497 -13.23 0.09 -5.38
N LEU A 498 -12.58 0.94 -6.16
CA LEU A 498 -13.23 1.84 -7.13
C LEU A 498 -13.28 1.23 -8.53
N ASN A 499 -12.38 0.30 -8.80
CA ASN A 499 -12.21 -0.32 -10.10
C ASN A 499 -11.57 -1.69 -9.93
N VAL A 500 -11.78 -2.57 -10.90
CA VAL A 500 -11.04 -3.84 -10.98
C VAL A 500 -9.55 -3.49 -11.12
N PRO A 501 -8.66 -4.01 -10.25
CA PRO A 501 -7.22 -3.74 -10.32
C PRO A 501 -6.63 -4.11 -11.68
N GLY A 502 -5.66 -3.31 -12.16
CA GLY A 502 -5.07 -3.50 -13.50
C GLY A 502 -5.95 -3.03 -14.67
N SER A 503 -7.21 -2.65 -14.45
CA SER A 503 -8.05 -2.01 -15.48
C SER A 503 -7.60 -0.58 -15.79
N GLY A 504 -7.99 -0.08 -16.96
CA GLY A 504 -7.72 1.31 -17.36
C GLY A 504 -8.56 2.33 -16.59
N ALA A 505 -9.66 1.91 -15.98
CA ALA A 505 -10.62 2.76 -15.31
C ALA A 505 -10.01 3.53 -14.11
N GLY A 506 -9.17 2.87 -13.32
CA GLY A 506 -8.53 3.49 -12.14
C GLY A 506 -7.70 4.73 -12.49
N ARG A 507 -6.86 4.65 -13.53
CA ARG A 507 -6.05 5.78 -14.00
C ARG A 507 -6.91 6.94 -14.51
N LEU A 508 -8.00 6.64 -15.21
CA LEU A 508 -8.90 7.66 -15.76
C LEU A 508 -9.70 8.36 -14.65
N LEU A 509 -10.09 7.63 -13.59
CA LEU A 509 -10.66 8.23 -12.39
C LEU A 509 -9.68 9.19 -11.71
N ASP A 510 -8.42 8.77 -11.55
CA ASP A 510 -7.39 9.60 -10.93
C ASP A 510 -7.12 10.88 -11.75
N GLU A 511 -7.06 10.74 -13.08
CA GLU A 511 -6.89 11.88 -14.00
C GLU A 511 -8.08 12.83 -13.95
N ALA A 512 -9.31 12.33 -14.09
CA ALA A 512 -10.51 13.17 -14.04
C ALA A 512 -10.62 13.91 -12.70
N SER A 513 -10.41 13.22 -11.58
CA SER A 513 -10.43 13.81 -10.25
C SER A 513 -9.35 14.88 -10.08
N ARG A 514 -8.09 14.58 -10.45
CA ARG A 514 -6.99 15.56 -10.37
C ARG A 514 -7.27 16.80 -11.18
N GLU A 515 -7.71 16.64 -12.42
CA GLU A 515 -7.92 17.76 -13.35
C GLU A 515 -9.13 18.64 -12.97
N LEU A 516 -10.17 18.07 -12.35
CA LEU A 516 -11.23 18.87 -11.73
C LEU A 516 -10.71 19.66 -10.52
N GLY A 517 -9.87 19.05 -9.68
CA GLY A 517 -9.18 19.77 -8.61
C GLY A 517 -8.31 20.92 -9.13
N ASP A 518 -7.56 20.70 -10.22
CA ASP A 518 -6.77 21.73 -10.89
C ASP A 518 -7.68 22.85 -11.45
N ALA A 519 -8.84 22.51 -12.01
CA ALA A 519 -9.80 23.50 -12.51
C ALA A 519 -10.35 24.41 -11.39
N THR A 520 -10.60 23.85 -10.19
CA THR A 520 -10.99 24.62 -9.01
C THR A 520 -9.86 25.54 -8.54
N TYR A 521 -8.63 25.03 -8.49
CA TYR A 521 -7.45 25.82 -8.12
C TYR A 521 -7.22 27.02 -9.06
N TRP A 522 -7.40 26.83 -10.37
CA TRP A 522 -7.22 27.88 -11.37
C TRP A 522 -8.42 28.82 -11.54
N LYS A 523 -9.36 28.87 -10.59
CA LYS A 523 -10.47 29.84 -10.61
C LYS A 523 -9.92 31.27 -10.68
N GLY A 524 -10.38 32.05 -11.66
CA GLY A 524 -9.83 33.38 -11.99
C GLY A 524 -8.68 33.40 -13.01
N HIS A 525 -8.20 32.23 -13.44
CA HIS A 525 -7.19 32.05 -14.49
C HIS A 525 -7.76 31.22 -15.65
N GLU A 526 -8.59 31.85 -16.48
CA GLU A 526 -9.49 31.16 -17.43
C GLU A 526 -8.78 30.19 -18.40
N ASP A 527 -7.61 30.54 -18.93
CA ASP A 527 -6.88 29.65 -19.85
C ASP A 527 -6.42 28.35 -19.19
N ALA A 528 -5.87 28.43 -17.99
CA ALA A 528 -5.39 27.27 -17.23
C ALA A 528 -6.57 26.40 -16.77
N ARG A 529 -7.64 27.06 -16.31
CA ARG A 529 -8.89 26.41 -15.91
C ARG A 529 -9.55 25.66 -17.07
N ALA A 530 -9.68 26.30 -18.24
CA ALA A 530 -10.25 25.67 -19.43
C ALA A 530 -9.40 24.47 -19.90
N ALA A 531 -8.07 24.56 -19.82
CA ALA A 531 -7.19 23.45 -20.16
C ALA A 531 -7.38 22.23 -19.23
N ALA A 532 -7.54 22.48 -17.91
CA ALA A 532 -7.82 21.43 -16.92
C ALA A 532 -9.20 20.79 -17.15
N LEU A 533 -10.25 21.59 -17.34
CA LEU A 533 -11.60 21.08 -17.67
C LEU A 533 -11.60 20.25 -18.97
N GLY A 534 -10.81 20.65 -19.97
CA GLY A 534 -10.66 19.89 -21.21
C GLY A 534 -9.95 18.54 -21.01
N ARG A 535 -8.96 18.46 -20.10
CA ARG A 535 -8.33 17.17 -19.72
C ARG A 535 -9.30 16.29 -18.94
N ALA A 536 -9.99 16.84 -17.95
CA ALA A 536 -11.02 16.14 -17.19
C ALA A 536 -12.11 15.53 -18.10
N GLY A 537 -12.64 16.33 -19.04
CA GLY A 537 -13.65 15.87 -19.99
C GLY A 537 -13.19 14.68 -20.84
N ARG A 538 -11.96 14.74 -21.38
CA ARG A 538 -11.38 13.61 -22.13
C ARG A 538 -11.22 12.35 -21.28
N ALA A 539 -10.77 12.49 -20.03
CA ALA A 539 -10.64 11.36 -19.12
C ALA A 539 -12.01 10.72 -18.82
N LEU A 540 -13.04 11.54 -18.60
CA LEU A 540 -14.41 11.09 -18.35
C LEU A 540 -15.06 10.43 -19.59
N GLU A 541 -14.83 10.96 -20.78
CA GLU A 541 -15.27 10.35 -22.05
C GLU A 541 -14.60 9.00 -22.28
N GLN A 542 -13.28 8.92 -22.08
CA GLN A 542 -12.55 7.66 -22.18
C GLN A 542 -13.01 6.65 -21.14
N LEU A 543 -13.32 7.11 -19.92
CA LEU A 543 -13.86 6.27 -18.85
C LEU A 543 -15.24 5.72 -19.22
N ALA A 544 -16.12 6.55 -19.79
CA ALA A 544 -17.45 6.13 -20.26
C ALA A 544 -17.39 5.15 -21.43
N ALA A 545 -16.34 5.21 -22.26
CA ALA A 545 -16.11 4.29 -23.36
C ALA A 545 -15.48 2.95 -22.94
N ARG A 546 -15.12 2.77 -21.65
CA ARG A 546 -14.57 1.50 -21.15
C ARG A 546 -15.63 0.40 -21.13
N PRO A 547 -15.21 -0.89 -21.19
CA PRO A 547 -16.11 -2.01 -20.97
C PRO A 547 -16.86 -1.87 -19.63
N GLY A 548 -18.14 -2.24 -19.64
CA GLY A 548 -18.92 -2.36 -18.40
C GLY A 548 -18.27 -3.40 -17.48
N GLY A 549 -18.23 -3.10 -16.17
CA GLY A 549 -17.64 -3.97 -15.14
C GLY A 549 -16.23 -3.58 -14.68
N GLU A 550 -15.52 -2.68 -15.37
CA GLU A 550 -14.21 -2.21 -14.87
C GLU A 550 -14.32 -1.28 -13.66
N LEU A 551 -15.46 -0.61 -13.50
CA LEU A 551 -15.81 0.17 -12.31
C LEU A 551 -16.65 -0.68 -11.37
N THR A 552 -16.38 -0.58 -10.07
CA THR A 552 -17.27 -1.08 -9.02
C THR A 552 -18.49 -0.16 -8.88
N GLN A 553 -19.47 -0.53 -8.06
CA GLN A 553 -20.59 0.38 -7.76
C GLN A 553 -20.10 1.70 -7.14
N THR A 554 -19.16 1.61 -6.20
CA THR A 554 -18.52 2.78 -5.57
C THR A 554 -17.82 3.67 -6.61
N GLY A 555 -17.02 3.08 -7.51
CA GLY A 555 -16.36 3.83 -8.57
C GLY A 555 -17.30 4.42 -9.60
N ALA A 556 -18.42 3.77 -9.88
CA ALA A 556 -19.45 4.30 -10.78
C ALA A 556 -20.15 5.53 -10.20
N VAL A 557 -20.45 5.54 -8.89
CA VAL A 557 -21.00 6.71 -8.19
C VAL A 557 -19.99 7.86 -8.24
N LEU A 558 -18.72 7.60 -7.91
CA LEU A 558 -17.68 8.62 -8.00
C LEU A 558 -17.51 9.16 -9.43
N ALA A 559 -17.52 8.31 -10.44
CA ALA A 559 -17.43 8.73 -11.83
C ALA A 559 -18.59 9.65 -12.24
N GLU A 560 -19.81 9.38 -11.76
CA GLU A 560 -20.98 10.20 -12.03
C GLU A 560 -20.95 11.54 -11.29
N GLU A 561 -20.45 11.56 -10.05
CA GLU A 561 -20.17 12.80 -9.32
C GLU A 561 -19.21 13.70 -10.12
N LEU A 562 -18.08 13.13 -10.59
CA LEU A 562 -17.11 13.87 -11.39
C LEU A 562 -17.70 14.39 -12.71
N ARG A 563 -18.58 13.61 -13.37
CA ARG A 563 -19.30 14.07 -14.58
C ARG A 563 -20.26 15.21 -14.28
N THR A 564 -21.01 15.11 -13.19
CA THR A 564 -21.98 16.13 -12.77
C THR A 564 -21.26 17.44 -12.45
N GLU A 565 -20.16 17.35 -11.70
CA GLU A 565 -19.31 18.50 -11.41
C GLU A 565 -18.74 19.12 -12.68
N TRP A 566 -18.14 18.31 -13.56
CA TRP A 566 -17.60 18.79 -14.83
C TRP A 566 -18.65 19.50 -15.70
N ALA A 567 -19.87 18.94 -15.76
CA ALA A 567 -20.99 19.54 -16.48
C ALA A 567 -21.43 20.88 -15.86
N SER A 568 -21.40 21.00 -14.52
CA SER A 568 -21.76 22.24 -13.82
C SER A 568 -20.83 23.41 -14.16
N HIS A 569 -19.59 23.14 -14.58
CA HIS A 569 -18.67 24.17 -15.05
C HIS A 569 -18.95 24.67 -16.48
N HIS A 570 -19.83 23.99 -17.22
CA HIS A 570 -20.22 24.32 -18.60
C HIS A 570 -21.68 24.79 -18.72
N ALA A 571 -22.44 24.74 -17.64
CA ALA A 571 -23.80 25.27 -17.52
C ALA A 571 -23.76 26.75 -17.14
#